data_AF-A0A3E1NXD0-F1
#
_entry.id   AF-A0A3E1NXD0-F1
#
_cell.length_a   1.000
_cell.length_b   1.000
_cell.length_c   1.000
_cell.angle_alpha   90.00
_cell.angle_beta   90.00
_cell.angle_gamma   90.00
#
_symmetry.space_group_name_H-M   'P 1'
#
loop_
_entity.id
_entity.type
_entity.pdbx_description
1 polymer ?
#
loop_
_entity_poly.entity_id
_entity_poly.type
_entity_poly.pdbx_seq_one_letter_code
_entity_poly.pdbx_strand_id
1 'polypeptide(L)'
;MTIALMDEDVKIVHNLIRQRFKLRRKELKLSIRKLAAAAGVEYSLIDEFERKGRDIRLSSFIAIALALQIDPLQAVKDEGADK
;
A
#
# COMPACT_ATOMS: atom_id res chain seq x y z
N MET A 1 -8.22 15.66 24.17
CA MET A 1 -8.96 15.62 22.88
C MET A 1 -7.96 15.70 21.72
N THR A 2 -6.88 14.90 21.78
CA THR A 2 -5.68 15.13 20.94
C THR A 2 -5.25 13.88 20.17
N ILE A 3 -5.72 12.68 20.56
CA ILE A 3 -5.37 11.41 19.91
C ILE A 3 -6.29 11.09 18.73
N ALA A 4 -7.58 11.43 18.83
CA ALA A 4 -8.58 11.05 17.82
C ALA A 4 -8.40 11.73 16.44
N LEU A 5 -7.75 12.89 16.38
CA LEU A 5 -7.46 13.55 15.10
C LEU A 5 -6.34 12.83 14.33
N MET A 6 -5.32 12.30 15.03
CA MET A 6 -4.23 11.55 14.41
C MET A 6 -4.70 10.21 13.82
N ASP A 7 -5.69 9.54 14.43
CA ASP A 7 -6.21 8.26 13.94
C ASP A 7 -6.90 8.39 12.58
N GLU A 8 -7.54 9.53 12.31
CA GLU A 8 -8.23 9.77 11.05
C GLU A 8 -7.22 10.06 9.92
N ASP A 9 -6.21 10.89 10.19
CA ASP A 9 -5.13 11.17 9.25
C ASP A 9 -4.37 9.89 8.86
N VAL A 10 -4.09 9.01 9.83
CA VAL A 10 -3.44 7.71 9.59
C VAL A 10 -4.31 6.83 8.69
N LYS A 11 -5.63 6.79 8.91
CA LYS A 11 -6.55 6.04 8.03
C LYS A 11 -6.62 6.62 6.62
N ILE A 12 -6.57 7.94 6.48
CA ILE A 12 -6.54 8.61 5.16
C ILE A 12 -5.28 8.17 4.41
N VAL A 13 -4.10 8.30 5.03
CA VAL A 13 -2.81 7.89 4.43
C VAL A 13 -2.81 6.40 4.08
N HIS A 14 -3.31 5.54 4.97
CA HIS A 14 -3.44 4.10 4.69
C HIS A 14 -4.28 3.82 3.44
N ASN A 15 -5.43 4.48 3.32
CA ASN A 15 -6.30 4.30 2.16
C ASN A 15 -5.66 4.81 0.86
N LEU A 16 -4.93 5.93 0.91
CA LEU A 16 -4.18 6.45 -0.24
C LEU A 16 -3.10 5.46 -0.69
N ILE A 17 -2.30 4.95 0.24
CA ILE A 17 -1.29 3.92 -0.04
C ILE A 17 -1.93 2.69 -0.68
N ARG A 18 -3.03 2.19 -0.10
CA ARG A 18 -3.76 1.03 -0.62
C ARG A 18 -4.22 1.25 -2.05
N GLN A 19 -4.81 2.41 -2.34
CA GLN A 19 -5.28 2.73 -3.68
C GLN A 19 -4.11 2.84 -4.66
N ARG A 20 -3.01 3.50 -4.27
CA ARG A 20 -1.81 3.63 -5.08
C ARG A 20 -1.21 2.28 -5.44
N PHE A 21 -1.07 1.37 -4.45
CA PHE A 21 -0.55 0.03 -4.68
C PHE A 21 -1.43 -0.76 -5.64
N LYS A 22 -2.75 -0.70 -5.44
CA LYS A 22 -3.73 -1.38 -6.30
C LYS A 22 -3.70 -0.84 -7.73
N LEU A 23 -3.59 0.48 -7.91
CA LEU A 23 -3.48 1.11 -9.23
C LEU A 23 -2.19 0.68 -9.92
N ARG A 24 -1.04 0.83 -9.25
CA ARG A 24 0.26 0.46 -9.82
C ARG A 24 0.32 -1.02 -10.21
N ARG A 25 -0.24 -1.92 -9.38
CA ARG A 25 -0.33 -3.34 -9.70
C ARG A 25 -1.07 -3.58 -11.02
N LYS A 26 -2.18 -2.85 -11.24
CA LYS A 26 -2.98 -2.95 -12.46
C LYS A 26 -2.23 -2.40 -13.68
N GLU A 27 -1.51 -1.29 -13.54
CA GLU A 27 -0.65 -0.73 -14.60
C GLU A 27 0.41 -1.75 -15.04
N LEU A 28 1.04 -2.44 -14.08
CA LEU A 28 2.00 -3.51 -14.32
C LEU A 28 1.34 -4.83 -14.79
N LYS A 29 0.01 -4.86 -14.92
CA LYS A 29 -0.78 -6.05 -15.31
C LYS A 29 -0.51 -7.28 -14.43
N LEU A 30 -0.18 -7.06 -13.16
CA LEU A 30 0.07 -8.13 -12.19
C LEU A 30 -1.26 -8.61 -11.58
N SER A 31 -1.44 -9.92 -11.51
CA SER A 31 -2.46 -10.50 -10.62
C SER A 31 -1.99 -10.37 -9.17
N ILE A 32 -2.92 -10.45 -8.22
CA ILE A 32 -2.57 -10.45 -6.79
C ILE A 32 -1.60 -11.60 -6.47
N ARG A 33 -1.78 -12.79 -7.08
CA ARG A 33 -0.86 -13.93 -6.92
C ARG A 33 0.55 -13.62 -7.43
N LYS A 34 0.67 -12.97 -8.59
CA LYS A 34 1.99 -12.59 -9.15
C LYS A 34 2.67 -11.54 -8.29
N LEU A 35 1.93 -10.56 -7.78
CA LEU A 35 2.49 -9.57 -6.87
C LEU A 35 2.95 -10.22 -5.56
N ALA A 36 2.15 -11.11 -4.99
CA ALA A 36 2.48 -11.82 -3.76
C ALA A 36 3.78 -12.62 -3.91
N ALA A 37 3.91 -13.37 -5.00
CA ALA A 37 5.13 -14.10 -5.33
C ALA A 37 6.35 -13.16 -5.50
N ALA A 38 6.20 -12.04 -6.22
CA ALA A 38 7.28 -11.08 -6.43
C ALA A 38 7.71 -10.37 -5.14
N ALA A 39 6.78 -10.10 -4.23
CA ALA A 39 7.04 -9.47 -2.94
C ALA A 39 7.46 -10.48 -1.85
N GLY A 40 7.41 -11.79 -2.11
CA GLY A 40 7.70 -12.81 -1.11
C GLY A 40 6.72 -12.79 0.07
N VAL A 41 5.43 -12.53 -0.18
CA VAL A 41 4.37 -12.48 0.84
C VAL A 41 3.21 -13.42 0.48
N GLU A 42 2.38 -13.72 1.48
CA GLU A 42 1.18 -14.51 1.28
C GLU A 42 0.16 -13.82 0.38
N TYR A 43 -0.48 -14.58 -0.51
CA TYR A 43 -1.55 -14.08 -1.40
C TYR A 43 -2.68 -13.40 -0.61
N SER A 44 -3.10 -14.01 0.50
CA SER A 44 -4.18 -13.51 1.35
C SER A 44 -3.85 -12.16 1.96
N LEU A 45 -2.59 -11.87 2.26
CA LEU A 45 -2.16 -10.59 2.80
C LEU A 45 -2.45 -9.45 1.81
N ILE A 46 -2.11 -9.64 0.53
CA ILE A 46 -2.36 -8.62 -0.50
C ILE A 46 -3.86 -8.51 -0.82
N ASP A 47 -4.58 -9.62 -0.90
CA ASP A 47 -6.02 -9.60 -1.16
C ASP A 47 -6.79 -8.86 -0.06
N GLU A 48 -6.46 -9.12 1.20
CA GLU A 48 -7.06 -8.44 2.35
C GLU A 48 -6.65 -6.97 2.45
N PHE A 49 -5.38 -6.66 2.17
CA PHE A 49 -4.91 -5.28 2.12
C PHE A 49 -5.68 -4.48 1.07
N GLU A 50 -5.72 -4.94 -0.20
CA GLU A 50 -6.36 -4.18 -1.29
C GLU A 50 -7.89 -4.10 -1.17
N ARG A 51 -8.55 -5.19 -0.72
CA ARG A 51 -10.02 -5.26 -0.69
C ARG A 51 -10.60 -4.78 0.62
N LYS A 52 -10.06 -5.25 1.74
CA LYS A 52 -10.61 -5.02 3.08
C LYS A 52 -9.90 -3.88 3.82
N GLY A 53 -8.77 -3.38 3.32
CA GLY A 53 -7.98 -2.38 4.03
C GLY A 53 -7.33 -2.94 5.28
N ARG A 54 -6.94 -4.22 5.27
CA ARG A 54 -6.22 -4.83 6.38
C ARG A 54 -4.89 -4.11 6.60
N ASP A 55 -4.54 -3.83 7.85
CA ASP A 55 -3.21 -3.34 8.21
C ASP A 55 -2.13 -4.39 7.95
N ILE A 56 -1.01 -3.93 7.41
CA ILE A 56 0.15 -4.76 7.09
C ILE A 56 1.37 -4.28 7.88
N ARG A 57 2.29 -5.21 8.16
CA ARG A 57 3.57 -4.87 8.79
C ARG A 57 4.41 -4.01 7.85
N LEU A 58 5.26 -3.15 8.41
CA LEU A 58 6.18 -2.31 7.66
C LEU A 58 7.06 -3.11 6.68
N SER A 59 7.54 -4.30 7.09
CA SER A 59 8.32 -5.18 6.22
C SER A 59 7.54 -5.64 4.99
N SER A 60 6.26 -5.97 5.16
CA SER A 60 5.38 -6.35 4.06
C SER A 60 5.06 -5.15 3.16
N PHE A 61 4.86 -3.96 3.74
CA PHE A 61 4.70 -2.73 2.97
C PHE A 61 5.92 -2.45 2.08
N ILE A 62 7.14 -2.51 2.64
CA ILE A 62 8.39 -2.30 1.88
C ILE A 62 8.51 -3.33 0.76
N ALA A 63 8.29 -4.62 1.06
CA ALA A 63 8.40 -5.67 0.06
C ALA A 63 7.40 -5.50 -1.10
N ILE A 64 6.15 -5.14 -0.79
CA ILE A 64 5.13 -4.87 -1.81
C ILE A 64 5.49 -3.62 -2.63
N ALA A 65 5.94 -2.53 -1.99
CA ALA A 65 6.36 -1.31 -2.69
C ALA A 65 7.47 -1.60 -3.71
N LEU A 66 8.52 -2.31 -3.28
CA LEU A 66 9.63 -2.68 -4.16
C LEU A 66 9.18 -3.58 -5.32
N ALA A 67 8.30 -4.56 -5.07
CA ALA A 67 7.73 -5.41 -6.11
C ALA A 67 6.87 -4.63 -7.12
N LEU A 68 6.29 -3.50 -6.69
CA LEU A 68 5.54 -2.56 -7.53
C LEU A 68 6.42 -1.49 -8.20
N GLN A 69 7.75 -1.56 -7.99
CA GLN A 69 8.70 -0.56 -8.47
C GLN A 69 8.39 0.85 -7.95
N ILE A 70 7.91 0.93 -6.71
CA ILE A 70 7.67 2.18 -5.98
C ILE A 70 8.73 2.28 -4.88
N ASP A 71 9.39 3.43 -4.78
CA ASP A 71 10.20 3.76 -3.60
C ASP A 71 9.28 3.79 -2.35
N PRO A 72 9.54 2.98 -1.30
CA PRO A 72 8.69 2.93 -0.12
C PRO A 72 8.47 4.28 0.57
N LEU A 73 9.44 5.19 0.52
CA LEU A 73 9.28 6.54 1.08
C LEU A 73 8.37 7.40 0.21
N GLN A 74 8.45 7.25 -1.12
CA GLN A 74 7.58 7.96 -2.05
C GLN A 74 6.14 7.46 -1.94
N ALA A 75 5.92 6.17 -1.64
CA ALA A 75 4.59 5.61 -1.46
C ALA A 75 3.77 6.29 -0.35
N VAL A 76 4.43 6.81 0.69
CA VAL A 76 3.80 7.49 1.84
C VAL A 76 3.68 9.00 1.63
N LYS A 77 4.41 9.57 0.66
CA LYS A 77 4.28 11.00 0.34
C LYS A 77 2.99 11.24 -0.44
N ASP A 78 2.20 12.19 0.04
CA ASP A 78 1.03 12.71 -0.65
C ASP A 78 1.48 13.33 -1.99
N GLU A 79 0.91 12.89 -3.11
CA GLU A 79 1.08 13.56 -4.41
C GLU A 79 0.21 14.83 -4.47
N GLY A 80 0.39 15.71 -3.48
CA GLY A 80 -0.20 17.05 -3.38
C GLY A 80 0.84 18.17 -3.24
N ALA A 81 2.14 17.86 -3.33
CA ALA A 81 3.22 18.83 -3.08
C ALA A 81 3.88 19.40 -4.35
N ASP A 82 3.37 19.11 -5.55
CA ASP A 82 3.98 19.58 -6.81
C ASP A 82 2.95 20.04 -7.86
N LYS A 83 1.84 20.62 -7.41
CA LYS A 83 0.90 21.37 -8.26
C LYS A 83 0.59 22.73 -7.67
#